data_AF-A0A2E9U982-F1
#
_entry.id   AF-A0A2E9U982-F1
#
_cell.length_a   1.000
_cell.length_b   1.000
_cell.length_c   1.000
_cell.angle_alpha   90.00
_cell.angle_beta   90.00
_cell.angle_gamma   90.00
#
_symmetry.space_group_name_H-M   'P 1'
#
loop_
_entity.id
_entity.type
_entity.pdbx_description
1 polymer ?
#
loop_
_entity_poly.entity_id
_entity_poly.type
_entity_poly.pdbx_seq_one_letter_code
_entity_poly.pdbx_strand_id
1 'polypeptide(L)' 'MAKKIEGYLKLHVPAGKAAPAPPIGPALGQRGLNIMEFCK' A
#
# COMPACT_ATOMS: atom_id res chain seq x y z
N MET A 1 1.45 -16.08 -16.83
CA MET A 1 -0.02 -15.85 -16.72
C MET A 1 -0.21 -14.57 -15.90
N ALA A 2 -0.71 -13.51 -16.52
CA ALA A 2 -0.88 -12.22 -15.84
C ALA A 2 -2.03 -12.32 -14.83
N LYS A 3 -1.76 -12.08 -13.54
CA LYS A 3 -2.79 -12.09 -12.49
C LYS A 3 -3.83 -11.00 -12.80
N LYS A 4 -5.12 -11.33 -12.61
CA LYS A 4 -6.20 -10.34 -12.70
C LYS A 4 -5.96 -9.24 -11.67
N ILE A 5 -6.16 -7.98 -12.08
CA ILE A 5 -6.06 -6.83 -11.19
C ILE A 5 -7.21 -6.91 -10.19
N GLU A 6 -6.91 -7.16 -8.91
CA GLU A 6 -7.89 -7.30 -7.83
C GLU A 6 -8.54 -5.95 -7.43
N GLY A 7 -7.94 -4.84 -7.85
CA GLY A 7 -8.54 -3.51 -7.79
C GLY A 7 -7.49 -2.41 -7.83
N TYR A 8 -7.92 -1.16 -7.88
CA TYR A 8 -7.03 0.00 -7.83
C TYR A 8 -7.07 0.66 -6.45
N LEU A 9 -5.92 1.13 -5.97
CA LEU A 9 -5.79 1.89 -4.74
C LEU A 9 -5.04 3.19 -5.04
N LYS A 10 -5.68 4.33 -4.75
CA LYS A 10 -5.05 5.65 -4.85
C LYS A 10 -4.71 6.12 -3.45
N LEU A 11 -3.44 6.32 -3.19
CA LEU A 11 -2.92 6.78 -1.91
C LEU A 11 -2.01 7.98 -2.16
N HIS A 12 -2.27 9.06 -1.44
CA HIS A 12 -1.44 10.26 -1.45
C HIS A 12 -0.42 10.13 -0.32
N VAL A 13 0.83 9.86 -0.68
CA VAL A 13 1.91 9.67 0.29
C VAL A 13 3.01 10.69 0.00
N PRO A 14 3.40 11.52 0.99
CA PRO A 14 4.54 12.41 0.83
C PRO A 14 5.82 11.58 0.69
N ALA A 15 6.74 12.02 -0.19
CA ALA A 15 8.02 11.36 -0.38
C ALA A 15 8.78 11.20 0.96
N GLY A 16 9.31 10.01 1.23
CA GLY A 16 10.03 9.71 2.47
C GLY A 16 9.18 9.61 3.74
N LYS A 17 7.85 9.77 3.64
CA LYS A 17 6.88 9.61 4.75
C LYS A 17 5.88 8.48 4.48
N ALA A 18 6.33 7.43 3.79
CA ALA A 18 5.59 6.19 3.77
C ALA A 18 5.70 5.55 5.17
N ALA A 19 4.71 5.79 6.02
CA ALA A 19 4.63 5.27 7.38
C ALA A 19 3.47 4.27 7.49
N PRO A 20 3.51 3.32 8.46
CA PRO A 20 2.41 2.38 8.74
C PRO A 20 1.17 3.06 9.36
N ALA A 21 0.90 4.31 9.00
CA ALA A 21 -0.19 5.13 9.52
C ALA A 21 -1.56 4.68 8.93
N PRO A 22 -2.69 5.12 9.54
CA PRO A 22 -4.05 4.68 9.17
C PRO A 22 -4.45 4.73 7.69
N PRO A 23 -3.92 5.61 6.82
CA PRO A 23 -4.26 5.54 5.38
C PRO A 23 -3.46 4.48 4.60
N ILE A 24 -2.24 4.12 5.03
CA ILE A 24 -1.35 3.21 4.30
C ILE A 24 -1.44 1.80 4.88
N GLY A 25 -1.38 1.66 6.20
CA GLY A 25 -1.37 0.37 6.89
C GLY A 25 -2.61 -0.48 6.60
N PRO A 26 -3.83 0.03 6.86
CA PRO A 26 -5.07 -0.63 6.48
C PRO A 26 -5.22 -0.86 4.98
N ALA A 27 -4.84 0.10 4.12
CA ALA A 27 -5.08 -0.01 2.69
C ALA A 27 -4.18 -1.04 1.99
N LEU A 28 -2.91 -1.13 2.41
CA LEU A 28 -1.98 -2.16 1.96
C LEU A 28 -2.25 -3.49 2.66
N GLY A 29 -2.48 -3.48 3.97
CA GLY A 29 -2.73 -4.67 4.78
C GLY A 29 -4.01 -5.42 4.40
N GLN A 30 -5.11 -4.71 4.10
CA GLN A 30 -6.35 -5.33 3.60
C GLN A 30 -6.17 -6.04 2.25
N ARG A 31 -5.11 -5.71 1.51
CA ARG A 31 -4.76 -6.31 0.22
C ARG A 31 -3.57 -7.25 0.31
N GLY A 32 -3.08 -7.54 1.51
CA GLY A 32 -1.92 -8.40 1.73
C GLY A 32 -0.61 -7.85 1.14
N LEU A 33 -0.53 -6.53 0.92
CA LEU A 33 0.67 -5.85 0.44
C LEU A 33 1.59 -5.53 1.62
N ASN A 34 2.89 -5.77 1.44
CA ASN A 34 3.89 -5.50 2.47
C ASN A 34 4.06 -4.00 2.71
N ILE A 35 3.61 -3.55 3.89
CA ILE A 35 3.77 -2.16 4.34
C ILE A 35 5.25 -1.79 4.46
N MET A 36 6.09 -2.70 4.96
CA MET A 36 7.54 -2.45 5.11
C MET A 36 8.27 -2.26 3.78
N GLU A 37 7.85 -2.95 2.70
CA GLU A 37 8.41 -2.71 1.36
C GLU A 37 7.94 -1.37 0.79
N PHE A 38 6.72 -0.95 1.12
CA PHE A 38 6.19 0.36 0.73
C PHE A 38 6.80 1.52 1.54
N CYS A 39 7.19 1.26 2.79
CA CYS A 39 7.78 2.23 3.73
C CYS A 39 9.31 2.41 3.59
N LYS A 40 9.97 1.64 2.74
CA LYS A 40 11.43 1.64 2.59
C LYS A 40 11.92 2.62 1.54
#